data_AF-A0A8S3Q261-F1
#
_entry.id   AF-A0A8S3Q261-F1
#
_cell.length_a   1.000
_cell.length_b   1.000
_cell.length_c   1.000
_cell.angle_alpha   90.00
_cell.angle_beta   90.00
_cell.angle_gamma   90.00
#
_symmetry.space_group_name_H-M   'P 1'
#
loop_
_entity.id
_entity.type
_entity.pdbx_description
1 polymer ?
#
loop_
_entity_poly.entity_id
_entity_poly.type
_entity_poly.pdbx_seq_one_letter_code
_entity_poly.pdbx_strand_id
1 'polypeptide(L)'
;MVAPLPWLTPNVRKLIRRRDRLYKRKKKSADPKITSKFKEARQKVQKELRRAYWKYIENIVTPKEETQPHSNMKRFWTYIKQMKTDSSIVAPLRSDGVLHSHPVDQATILNKQFQSASSSKETYSPEEFKSRCNMPDAASALLCLCVSSPYMHVTK
;
A
#
# COMPACT_ATOMS: atom_id res chain seq x y z
N MET A 1 -5.11 26.30 10.02
CA MET A 1 -3.74 26.04 10.52
C MET A 1 -3.53 24.54 10.55
N VAL A 2 -2.55 24.00 9.84
CA VAL A 2 -2.28 22.54 9.83
C VAL A 2 -1.79 22.13 11.21
N ALA A 3 -2.45 21.17 11.85
CA ALA A 3 -2.06 20.68 13.16
C ALA A 3 -0.60 20.19 13.11
N PRO A 4 0.22 20.47 14.14
CA PRO A 4 1.60 20.02 14.17
C PRO A 4 1.65 18.49 14.14
N LEU A 5 2.50 17.93 13.29
CA LEU A 5 2.69 16.48 13.20
C LEU A 5 3.01 15.89 14.58
N PRO A 6 2.33 14.81 14.99
CA PRO A 6 2.43 14.31 16.36
C PRO A 6 3.83 13.79 16.73
N TRP A 7 4.61 13.30 15.77
CA TRP A 7 6.00 12.86 15.98
C TRP A 7 7.02 14.01 15.97
N LEU A 8 6.62 15.26 15.68
CA LEU A 8 7.55 16.39 15.55
C LEU A 8 7.82 17.07 16.91
N THR A 9 8.70 16.44 17.69
CA THR A 9 9.08 16.93 19.02
C THR A 9 9.79 18.30 18.98
N PRO A 10 9.75 19.09 20.07
CA PRO A 10 10.47 20.36 20.16
C PRO A 10 11.98 20.22 19.91
N ASN A 11 12.58 19.09 20.31
CA ASN A 11 14.00 18.81 20.10
C ASN A 11 14.33 18.62 18.62
N VAL A 12 13.51 17.87 17.87
CA VAL A 12 13.66 17.72 16.42
C VAL A 12 13.49 19.08 15.72
N ARG A 13 12.54 19.91 16.16
CA ARG A 13 12.39 21.30 15.64
C ARG A 13 13.62 22.17 15.87
N LYS A 14 14.25 22.08 17.06
CA LYS A 14 15.51 22.78 17.34
C LYS A 14 16.62 22.32 16.39
N LEU A 15 16.72 21.02 16.11
CA LEU A 15 17.71 20.48 15.17
C LEU A 15 17.47 20.96 13.73
N ILE A 16 16.21 20.98 13.27
CA ILE A 16 15.82 21.51 11.95
C ILE A 16 16.24 22.98 11.83
N ARG A 17 15.92 23.81 12.82
CA ARG A 17 16.32 25.23 12.83
C ARG A 17 17.84 25.40 12.80
N ARG A 18 18.59 24.55 13.53
CA ARG A 18 20.06 24.56 13.52
C ARG A 18 20.61 24.22 12.14
N ARG A 19 20.07 23.18 11.49
CA ARG A 19 20.40 22.81 10.10
C ARG A 19 20.12 23.97 9.14
N ASP A 20 18.98 24.64 9.27
CA ASP A 20 18.59 25.73 8.37
C ASP A 20 19.47 26.96 8.53
N ARG A 21 19.86 27.29 9.77
CA ARG A 21 20.86 28.33 10.03
C ARG A 21 22.20 28.00 9.38
N LEU A 22 22.65 26.75 9.45
CA LEU A 22 23.88 26.30 8.78
C LEU A 22 23.77 26.34 7.26
N TYR A 23 22.62 25.97 6.69
CA TYR A 23 22.36 26.10 5.26
C TYR A 23 22.45 27.55 4.78
N LYS A 24 21.81 28.48 5.52
CA LYS A 24 21.89 29.92 5.22
C LYS A 24 23.33 30.44 5.28
N ARG A 25 24.14 29.98 6.24
CA ARG A 25 25.57 30.32 6.33
C ARG A 25 26.38 29.74 5.18
N LYS A 26 26.16 28.46 4.83
CA LYS A 26 26.78 27.78 3.70
C LYS A 26 26.47 28.48 2.36
N LYS A 27 25.25 28.99 2.19
CA LYS A 27 24.87 29.73 0.97
C LYS A 27 25.65 31.05 0.82
N LYS A 28 26.07 31.66 1.93
CA LYS A 28 26.80 32.94 1.96
C LYS A 28 28.32 32.78 1.96
N SER A 29 28.85 31.60 2.29
CA SER A 29 30.29 31.37 2.47
C SER A 29 30.69 30.02 1.89
N ALA A 30 31.78 29.98 1.12
CA ALA A 30 32.34 28.77 0.54
C ALA A 30 33.20 27.95 1.53
N ASP A 31 33.17 28.25 2.84
CA ASP A 31 34.00 27.57 3.84
C ASP A 31 33.69 26.06 3.93
N PRO A 32 34.70 25.18 3.73
CA PRO A 32 34.53 23.73 3.85
C PRO A 32 34.07 23.30 5.26
N LYS A 33 34.45 24.02 6.33
CA LYS A 33 34.03 23.70 7.71
C LYS A 33 32.52 23.88 7.89
N ILE A 34 31.95 24.95 7.33
CA ILE A 34 30.50 25.19 7.37
C ILE A 34 29.77 24.11 6.56
N THR A 35 30.34 23.73 5.42
CA THR A 35 29.80 22.66 4.58
C THR A 35 29.78 21.31 5.33
N SER A 36 30.86 20.95 6.03
CA SER A 36 30.91 19.73 6.85
C SER A 36 29.86 19.75 7.96
N LYS A 37 29.82 20.84 8.75
CA LYS A 37 28.84 21.01 9.83
C LYS A 37 27.40 20.92 9.34
N PHE A 38 27.11 21.45 8.14
CA PHE A 38 25.79 21.31 7.53
C PHE A 38 25.46 19.85 7.18
N LYS A 39 26.40 19.11 6.59
CA LYS A 39 26.22 17.67 6.28
C LYS A 39 25.90 16.87 7.54
N GLU A 40 26.67 17.06 8.61
CA GLU A 40 26.44 16.43 9.91
C GLU A 40 25.06 16.80 10.50
N ALA A 41 24.71 18.09 10.49
CA ALA A 41 23.42 18.55 10.98
C ALA A 41 22.25 17.98 10.16
N ARG A 42 22.40 17.86 8.84
CA ARG A 42 21.40 17.24 7.95
C ARG A 42 21.19 15.76 8.29
N GLN A 43 22.28 15.00 8.44
CA GLN A 43 22.23 13.58 8.82
C GLN A 43 21.58 13.41 10.20
N LYS A 44 21.97 14.24 11.17
CA LYS A 44 21.40 14.21 12.52
C LYS A 44 19.89 14.48 12.52
N VAL A 45 19.43 15.49 11.77
CA VAL A 45 18.00 15.76 11.60
C VAL A 45 17.28 14.55 11.00
N GLN A 46 17.83 13.96 9.93
CA GLN A 46 17.20 12.80 9.28
C GLN A 46 17.13 11.58 10.21
N LYS A 47 18.16 11.36 11.03
CA LYS A 47 18.21 10.27 12.02
C LYS A 47 17.15 10.47 13.10
N GLU A 48 17.10 11.65 13.69
CA GLU A 48 16.15 11.96 14.78
C GLU A 48 14.71 12.03 14.29
N LEU A 49 14.46 12.50 13.06
CA LEU A 49 13.13 12.48 12.47
C LEU A 49 12.63 11.04 12.26
N ARG A 50 13.48 10.16 11.72
CA ARG A 50 13.16 8.73 11.57
C ARG A 50 12.89 8.08 12.92
N ARG A 51 13.73 8.32 13.92
CA ARG A 51 13.55 7.81 15.29
C ARG A 51 12.23 8.27 15.90
N ALA A 52 11.92 9.56 15.79
CA ALA A 52 10.69 10.12 16.35
C ALA A 52 9.45 9.55 15.67
N TYR A 53 9.49 9.35 14.35
CA TYR A 53 8.43 8.70 13.60
C TYR A 53 8.23 7.24 14.05
N TRP A 54 9.29 6.43 14.08
CA TRP A 54 9.18 5.03 14.49
C TRP A 54 8.70 4.88 15.93
N LYS A 55 9.16 5.74 16.84
CA LYS A 55 8.65 5.78 18.22
C LYS A 55 7.16 6.11 18.29
N TYR A 56 6.68 7.00 17.42
CA TYR A 56 5.25 7.30 17.32
C TYR A 56 4.44 6.11 16.83
N ILE A 57 4.93 5.39 15.82
CA ILE A 57 4.29 4.15 15.31
C ILE A 57 4.30 3.04 16.36
N GLU A 58 5.43 2.83 17.03
CA GLU A 58 5.57 1.87 18.14
C GLU A 58 4.52 2.15 19.22
N ASN A 59 4.34 3.42 19.61
CA ASN A 59 3.32 3.82 20.58
C ASN A 59 1.86 3.66 20.09
N ILE A 60 1.62 3.50 18.79
CA ILE A 60 0.30 3.21 18.23
C ILE A 60 0.05 1.69 18.21
N VAL A 61 1.05 0.92 17.80
CA VAL A 61 0.94 -0.54 17.64
C VAL A 61 1.05 -1.27 18.97
N THR A 62 1.96 -0.83 19.83
CA THR A 62 2.26 -1.42 21.14
C THR A 62 2.15 -0.35 22.22
N PRO A 63 0.91 0.00 22.63
CA PRO A 63 0.70 0.94 23.72
C PRO A 63 1.28 0.38 25.02
N LYS A 64 2.08 1.17 25.73
CA LYS A 64 2.68 0.77 27.02
C LYS A 64 1.70 0.81 28.18
N GLU A 65 0.56 1.45 28.00
CA GLU A 65 -0.47 1.62 29.03
C GLU A 65 -1.65 0.69 28.72
N GLU A 66 -1.74 -0.40 29.47
CA GLU A 66 -2.86 -1.37 29.43
C GLU A 66 -4.16 -0.81 30.05
N THR A 67 -4.10 0.36 30.68
CA THR A 67 -5.21 0.99 31.41
C THR A 67 -6.39 1.41 30.53
N GLN A 68 -6.21 1.52 29.20
CA GLN A 68 -7.26 1.97 28.26
C GLN A 68 -7.25 1.17 26.93
N PRO A 69 -7.56 -0.15 26.94
CA PRO A 69 -7.47 -1.02 25.75
C PRO A 69 -8.30 -0.51 24.56
N HIS A 70 -9.50 -0.01 24.82
CA HIS A 70 -10.42 0.46 23.78
C HIS A 70 -9.97 1.77 23.10
N SER A 71 -9.35 2.69 23.84
CA SER A 71 -8.85 3.97 23.31
C SER A 71 -7.66 3.75 22.37
N ASN A 72 -6.78 2.82 22.74
CA ASN A 72 -5.60 2.44 21.97
C ASN A 72 -5.99 1.78 20.63
N MET A 73 -6.96 0.87 20.66
CA MET A 73 -7.49 0.22 19.45
C MET A 73 -8.07 1.24 18.46
N LYS A 74 -8.76 2.28 18.95
CA LYS A 74 -9.29 3.37 18.10
C LYS A 74 -8.18 4.17 17.41
N ARG A 75 -7.10 4.50 18.12
CA ARG A 75 -5.94 5.22 17.54
C ARG A 75 -5.26 4.39 16.45
N PHE A 76 -5.09 3.10 16.68
CA PHE A 76 -4.58 2.16 15.68
C PHE A 76 -5.44 2.13 14.42
N TRP A 77 -6.75 1.88 14.54
CA TRP A 77 -7.64 1.83 13.37
C TRP A 77 -7.77 3.16 12.65
N THR A 78 -7.72 4.28 13.38
CA THR A 78 -7.69 5.62 12.78
C THR A 78 -6.43 5.81 11.93
N TYR A 79 -5.27 5.40 12.45
CA TYR A 79 -4.01 5.42 11.70
C TYR A 79 -4.07 4.53 10.44
N ILE A 80 -4.56 3.29 10.55
CA ILE A 80 -4.72 2.39 9.40
C ILE A 80 -5.65 2.99 8.34
N LYS A 81 -6.79 3.55 8.73
CA LYS A 81 -7.71 4.22 7.78
C LYS A 81 -7.05 5.39 7.06
N GLN A 82 -6.24 6.19 7.75
CA GLN A 82 -5.49 7.29 7.15
C GLN A 82 -4.40 6.83 6.18
N MET A 83 -3.89 5.61 6.31
CA MET A 83 -2.90 5.06 5.37
C MET A 83 -3.54 4.52 4.08
N LYS A 84 -4.82 4.13 4.11
CA LYS A 84 -5.56 3.55 2.98
C LYS A 84 -6.06 4.60 1.97
N THR A 85 -5.30 5.68 1.74
CA THR A 85 -5.72 6.87 0.99
C THR A 85 -5.90 6.70 -0.53
N ASP A 86 -5.91 5.47 -1.04
CA ASP A 86 -6.37 5.21 -2.40
C ASP A 86 -7.87 4.89 -2.35
N SER A 87 -8.69 5.87 -2.74
CA SER A 87 -10.15 5.77 -2.71
C SER A 87 -10.72 4.76 -3.73
N SER A 88 -9.89 4.27 -4.66
CA SER A 88 -10.28 3.26 -5.64
C SER A 88 -9.22 2.17 -5.73
N ILE A 89 -9.56 0.96 -5.26
CA ILE A 89 -8.76 -0.25 -5.52
C ILE A 89 -8.75 -0.58 -7.02
N VAL A 90 -9.76 -0.11 -7.75
CA VAL A 90 -9.96 -0.38 -9.18
C VAL A 90 -9.83 0.93 -9.95
N ALA A 91 -8.82 1.02 -10.82
CA ALA A 91 -8.69 2.14 -11.74
C ALA A 91 -9.92 2.25 -12.66
N PRO A 92 -10.32 3.46 -13.09
CA PRO A 92 -11.40 3.61 -14.06
C PRO A 92 -11.16 2.75 -15.32
N LEU A 93 -12.19 2.03 -15.76
CA LEU A 93 -12.10 1.10 -16.88
C LEU A 93 -12.57 1.78 -18.17
N ARG A 94 -11.99 1.43 -19.32
CA ARG A 94 -12.42 1.96 -20.60
C ARG A 94 -13.26 0.92 -21.35
N SER A 95 -14.48 1.30 -21.74
CA SER A 95 -15.34 0.52 -22.64
C SER A 95 -15.92 1.47 -23.67
N ASP A 96 -16.00 1.05 -24.93
CA ASP A 96 -16.67 1.82 -26.00
C ASP A 96 -16.16 3.26 -26.15
N GLY A 97 -14.86 3.46 -25.88
CA GLY A 97 -14.20 4.76 -25.93
C GLY A 97 -14.42 5.65 -24.69
N VAL A 98 -15.31 5.30 -23.77
CA VAL A 98 -15.68 6.05 -22.57
C VAL A 98 -15.00 5.48 -21.32
N LEU A 99 -14.69 6.36 -20.36
CA LEU A 99 -14.06 5.99 -19.09
C LEU A 99 -15.13 5.82 -17.99
N HIS A 100 -15.18 4.64 -17.40
CA HIS A 100 -16.11 4.25 -16.34
C HIS A 100 -15.39 4.18 -14.99
N SER A 101 -15.73 5.10 -14.10
CA SER A 101 -15.22 5.17 -12.72
C SER A 101 -16.22 4.64 -11.67
N HIS A 102 -17.47 4.41 -12.05
CA HIS A 102 -18.50 3.90 -11.15
C HIS A 102 -18.35 2.38 -10.93
N PRO A 103 -18.40 1.87 -9.69
CA PRO A 103 -18.19 0.46 -9.39
C PRO A 103 -19.15 -0.51 -10.10
N VAL A 104 -20.41 -0.10 -10.29
CA VAL A 104 -21.44 -0.92 -10.96
C VAL A 104 -21.11 -1.12 -12.44
N ASP A 105 -20.75 -0.02 -13.11
CA ASP A 105 -20.34 -0.05 -14.52
C ASP A 105 -19.06 -0.89 -14.70
N GLN A 106 -18.08 -0.69 -13.82
CA GLN A 106 -16.84 -1.46 -13.82
C GLN A 106 -17.11 -2.97 -13.67
N ALA A 107 -17.96 -3.35 -12.71
CA ALA A 107 -18.33 -4.75 -12.51
C ALA A 107 -19.03 -5.34 -13.73
N THR A 108 -19.91 -4.57 -14.37
CA THR A 108 -20.62 -5.02 -15.58
C THR A 108 -19.67 -5.19 -16.77
N ILE A 109 -18.73 -4.26 -16.96
CA ILE A 109 -17.70 -4.36 -18.01
C ILE A 109 -16.82 -5.59 -17.77
N LEU A 110 -16.36 -5.81 -16.55
CA LEU A 110 -15.55 -7.00 -16.20
C LEU A 110 -16.32 -8.29 -16.44
N ASN A 111 -17.60 -8.35 -16.03
CA ASN A 111 -18.44 -9.52 -16.27
C ASN A 111 -18.62 -9.81 -17.75
N LYS A 112 -18.85 -8.78 -18.58
CA LYS A 112 -18.95 -8.92 -20.04
C LYS A 112 -17.66 -9.44 -20.65
N GLN A 113 -16.51 -8.90 -20.24
CA GLN A 113 -15.20 -9.36 -20.71
C GLN A 113 -14.95 -10.82 -20.33
N PHE A 114 -15.24 -11.19 -19.08
CA PHE A 114 -15.08 -12.56 -18.61
C PHE A 114 -15.98 -13.53 -19.40
N GLN A 115 -17.26 -13.19 -19.59
CA GLN A 115 -18.16 -13.98 -20.42
C GLN A 115 -17.65 -14.11 -21.85
N SER A 116 -17.22 -13.02 -22.48
CA SER A 116 -16.70 -13.06 -23.85
C SER A 116 -15.46 -13.95 -23.97
N ALA A 117 -14.52 -13.85 -23.02
CA ALA A 117 -13.29 -14.65 -23.02
C ALA A 117 -13.55 -16.14 -22.71
N SER A 118 -14.59 -16.45 -21.94
CA SER A 118 -14.95 -17.82 -21.54
C SER A 118 -16.03 -18.48 -22.40
N SER A 119 -16.61 -17.76 -23.37
CA SER A 119 -17.69 -18.30 -24.23
C SER A 119 -17.18 -19.09 -25.44
N SER A 120 -15.86 -19.11 -25.69
CA SER A 120 -15.28 -20.07 -26.63
C SER A 120 -15.43 -21.46 -26.03
N LYS A 121 -16.48 -22.18 -26.46
CA LYS A 121 -16.67 -23.60 -26.18
C LYS A 121 -15.69 -24.43 -27.03
N GLU A 122 -14.40 -24.17 -26.89
CA GLU A 122 -13.38 -25.12 -27.34
C GLU A 122 -13.40 -26.26 -26.34
N THR A 123 -14.27 -27.24 -26.57
CA THR A 123 -14.21 -28.54 -25.90
C THR A 123 -12.98 -29.26 -26.43
N TYR A 124 -11.85 -29.08 -25.75
CA TYR A 124 -10.66 -29.86 -26.02
C TYR A 124 -10.87 -31.30 -25.55
N SER A 125 -10.49 -32.26 -26.37
CA SER A 125 -10.29 -33.63 -25.88
C SER A 125 -9.20 -33.60 -24.80
N PRO A 126 -9.27 -34.47 -23.76
CA PRO A 126 -8.22 -34.59 -22.75
C PRO A 126 -6.81 -34.75 -23.34
N GLU A 127 -6.69 -35.38 -24.52
CA GLU A 127 -5.42 -35.59 -25.22
C GLU A 127 -4.89 -34.30 -25.88
N GLU A 128 -5.77 -33.52 -26.49
CA GLU A 128 -5.44 -32.23 -27.12
C GLU A 128 -5.03 -31.19 -26.07
N PHE A 129 -5.71 -31.19 -24.92
CA PHE A 129 -5.37 -30.31 -23.80
C PHE A 129 -3.99 -30.63 -23.23
N LYS A 130 -3.68 -31.93 -23.01
CA LYS A 130 -2.35 -32.37 -22.55
C LYS A 130 -1.24 -31.99 -23.53
N SER A 131 -1.47 -32.16 -24.83
CA SER A 131 -0.51 -31.80 -25.88
C SER A 131 -0.21 -30.29 -25.92
N ARG A 132 -1.24 -29.43 -25.77
CA ARG A 132 -1.08 -27.97 -25.80
C ARG A 132 -0.41 -27.40 -24.55
N CYS A 133 -0.71 -27.94 -23.37
CA CYS A 133 -0.20 -27.38 -22.12
C CYS A 133 1.20 -27.88 -21.75
N ASN A 134 1.76 -28.84 -22.49
CA ASN A 134 3.08 -29.44 -22.25
C ASN A 134 3.34 -29.77 -20.76
N MET A 135 2.29 -30.26 -20.09
CA MET A 135 2.30 -30.54 -18.66
C MET A 135 2.94 -31.90 -18.40
N PRO A 136 3.91 -32.04 -17.48
CA PRO A 136 4.40 -33.35 -17.08
C PRO A 136 3.27 -34.16 -16.41
N ASP A 137 3.17 -35.45 -16.75
CA ASP A 137 2.01 -36.33 -16.47
C ASP A 137 1.49 -36.32 -15.02
N ALA A 138 2.37 -36.05 -14.06
CA ALA A 138 2.05 -35.99 -12.63
C ALA A 138 1.03 -34.88 -12.24
N ALA A 139 0.87 -33.84 -13.06
CA ALA A 139 0.00 -32.70 -12.75
C ALA A 139 -1.44 -32.83 -13.32
N SER A 140 -1.71 -33.81 -14.18
CA SER A 140 -3.02 -33.98 -14.84
C SER A 140 -4.15 -34.43 -13.89
N ALA A 141 -3.81 -35.15 -12.81
CA ALA A 141 -4.77 -35.69 -11.85
C ALA A 141 -5.36 -34.64 -10.89
N LEU A 142 -4.64 -33.54 -10.63
CA LEU A 142 -5.03 -32.57 -9.58
C LEU A 142 -6.02 -31.51 -10.04
N LEU A 143 -6.06 -31.16 -11.33
CA LEU A 143 -6.96 -30.11 -11.84
C LEU A 143 -8.35 -30.63 -12.28
N CYS A 144 -8.45 -31.92 -12.65
CA CYS A 144 -9.74 -32.53 -13.02
C CYS A 144 -10.75 -32.54 -11.85
N LEU A 145 -10.24 -32.59 -10.61
CA LEU A 145 -11.05 -32.49 -9.39
C LEU A 145 -11.52 -31.06 -9.09
N CYS A 146 -10.82 -30.03 -9.59
CA CYS A 146 -11.15 -28.63 -9.28
C CYS A 146 -12.28 -28.06 -10.13
N VAL A 147 -12.51 -28.58 -11.35
CA VAL A 147 -13.62 -28.13 -12.22
C VAL A 147 -14.94 -28.87 -11.92
N SER A 148 -14.88 -29.98 -11.18
CA SER A 148 -16.04 -30.82 -10.84
C SER A 148 -16.60 -30.57 -9.44
N SER A 149 -16.17 -29.52 -8.73
CA SER A 149 -16.74 -29.17 -7.43
C SER A 149 -17.93 -28.23 -7.64
N PRO A 150 -19.19 -28.71 -7.50
CA PRO A 150 -20.36 -27.87 -7.66
C PRO A 150 -20.37 -26.83 -6.53
N TYR A 151 -20.32 -25.57 -6.93
CA TYR A 151 -20.49 -24.43 -6.04
C TYR A 151 -21.77 -24.61 -5.22
N MET A 152 -21.60 -24.52 -3.91
CA MET A 152 -22.63 -24.57 -2.87
C MET A 152 -23.89 -23.80 -3.27
N HIS A 153 -25.03 -24.49 -3.35
CA HIS A 153 -26.34 -23.86 -3.26
C HIS A 153 -26.48 -23.21 -1.88
N VAL A 154 -26.38 -21.88 -1.84
CA VAL A 154 -26.83 -21.07 -0.71
C VAL A 154 -28.32 -20.79 -0.94
N THR A 155 -29.18 -21.57 -0.28
CA THR A 155 -30.60 -21.24 -0.13
C THR A 155 -30.80 -20.45 1.16
N LYS A 156 -31.58 -19.36 1.05
CA LYS A 156 -32.08 -18.56 2.17
C LYS A 156 -33.05 -19.34 3.03
#